data_AF-A0A1B6YA95-F1
#
_entry.id   AF-A0A1B6YA95-F1
#
_cell.length_a   1.000
_cell.length_b   1.000
_cell.length_c   1.000
_cell.angle_alpha   90.00
_cell.angle_beta   90.00
_cell.angle_gamma   90.00
#
_symmetry.space_group_name_H-M   'P 1'
#
loop_
_entity.id
_entity.type
_entity.pdbx_description
1 polymer ?
#
loop_
_entity_poly.entity_id
_entity_poly.type
_entity_poly.pdbx_seq_one_letter_code
_entity_poly.pdbx_strand_id
1 'polypeptide(L)'
;MDAIKDLIPEQYLILVSIGIILFLTILAAAVSARLFRRAIKISEKEEGLSDLTNLKFLKRGVTVLIYLVGIGFSIYIVPEFRVVAKGMFASAGLLAIAIGFAAQQALANIVSGIFIVIFKPYKIGDRLSLQTTLNGVVEDINLRHTVIRNFENKRIIIPNSVISNEVLINSNYGDDKIIKWIDLGISYDSDIDLARKIMQEEVEAHPNFIDGRNAEQKEAGEPLVPVRVISFGDSSVNLRAWAWAEDPPKAFVLGTDLNESIKKRFDKEGIEIPFPYRTLVYKENKNNKKI
;
A
#
# COMPACT_ATOMS: atom_id res chain seq x y z
N MET A 1 17.64 -25.38 53.05
CA MET A 1 18.50 -24.59 52.13
C MET A 1 19.59 -23.82 52.89
N ASP A 2 19.52 -23.75 54.23
CA ASP A 2 20.50 -23.01 55.05
C ASP A 2 21.75 -23.83 55.42
N ALA A 3 21.67 -25.16 55.48
CA ALA A 3 22.82 -26.00 55.85
C ALA A 3 23.97 -26.04 54.80
N ILE A 4 23.72 -25.63 53.55
CA ILE A 4 24.77 -25.56 52.50
C ILE A 4 25.49 -24.20 52.53
N LYS A 5 24.83 -23.14 53.01
CA LYS A 5 25.40 -21.79 53.08
C LYS A 5 26.45 -21.65 54.20
N ASP A 6 26.34 -22.43 55.26
CA ASP A 6 27.32 -22.45 56.37
C ASP A 6 28.60 -23.22 56.05
N LEU A 7 28.61 -24.08 55.01
CA LEU A 7 29.76 -24.94 54.68
C LEU A 7 30.66 -24.37 53.57
N ILE A 8 30.18 -23.38 52.81
CA ILE A 8 30.88 -22.80 51.66
C ILE A 8 30.90 -21.28 51.83
N PRO A 9 32.08 -20.65 51.98
CA PRO A 9 32.17 -19.19 52.08
C PRO A 9 31.48 -18.53 50.89
N GLU A 10 30.72 -17.44 51.10
CA GLU A 10 29.97 -16.75 50.04
C GLU A 10 30.82 -16.40 48.81
N GLN A 11 32.12 -16.17 49.02
CA GLN A 11 33.10 -15.92 47.97
C GLN A 11 33.19 -17.06 46.93
N TYR A 12 33.11 -18.32 47.37
CA TYR A 12 33.12 -19.48 46.47
C TYR A 12 31.82 -19.58 45.66
N LEU A 13 30.67 -19.24 46.26
CA LEU A 13 29.40 -19.22 45.55
C LEU A 13 29.37 -18.15 44.44
N ILE A 14 29.95 -16.97 44.71
CA ILE A 14 30.09 -15.90 43.71
C ILE A 14 31.02 -16.36 42.57
N LEU A 15 32.17 -16.97 42.88
CA LEU A 15 33.11 -17.46 41.87
C LEU A 15 32.50 -18.56 40.99
N VAL A 16 31.80 -19.53 41.58
CA VAL A 16 31.09 -20.58 40.83
C VAL A 16 30.03 -19.96 39.92
N SER A 17 29.28 -18.97 40.41
CA SER A 17 28.24 -18.31 39.63
C SER A 17 28.82 -17.50 38.45
N ILE A 18 29.94 -16.80 38.64
CA ILE A 18 30.67 -16.14 37.54
C ILE A 18 31.13 -17.17 36.51
N GLY A 19 31.70 -18.29 36.96
CA GLY A 19 32.13 -19.38 36.09
C GLY A 19 30.98 -19.94 35.24
N ILE A 20 29.81 -20.13 35.84
CA ILE A 20 28.60 -20.56 35.13
C ILE A 20 28.15 -19.51 34.11
N ILE A 21 28.10 -18.23 34.46
CA ILE A 21 27.69 -17.16 33.54
C ILE A 21 28.65 -17.05 32.35
N LEU A 22 29.96 -17.10 32.60
CA LEU A 22 30.95 -17.05 31.52
C LEU A 22 30.86 -18.29 30.62
N PHE A 23 30.67 -19.48 31.22
CA PHE A 23 30.44 -20.70 30.45
C PHE A 23 29.19 -20.59 29.57
N LEU A 24 28.07 -20.13 30.11
CA LEU A 24 26.83 -19.90 29.36
C LEU A 24 27.01 -18.84 28.26
N THR A 25 27.77 -17.78 28.53
CA THR A 25 28.07 -16.72 27.56
C THR A 25 28.88 -17.26 26.39
N ILE A 26 29.93 -18.04 26.67
CA ILE A 26 30.77 -18.69 25.67
C ILE A 26 29.94 -19.71 24.87
N LEU A 27 29.10 -20.50 25.56
CA LEU A 27 28.20 -21.45 24.92
C LEU A 27 27.22 -20.75 23.98
N ALA A 28 26.58 -19.65 24.42
CA ALA A 28 25.68 -18.85 23.60
C ALA A 28 26.40 -18.24 22.39
N ALA A 29 27.61 -17.70 22.58
CA ALA A 29 28.43 -17.16 21.49
C ALA A 29 28.84 -18.27 20.49
N ALA A 30 29.18 -19.47 20.97
CA ALA A 30 29.54 -20.60 20.13
C ALA A 30 28.35 -21.14 19.33
N VAL A 31 27.17 -21.23 19.95
CA VAL A 31 25.91 -21.61 19.30
C VAL A 31 25.53 -20.57 18.24
N SER A 32 25.54 -19.28 18.60
CA SER A 32 25.29 -18.17 17.67
C SER A 32 26.26 -18.23 16.48
N ALA A 33 27.56 -18.36 16.73
CA ALA A 33 28.55 -18.48 15.67
C ALA A 33 28.33 -19.72 14.79
N ARG A 34 27.83 -20.83 15.34
CA ARG A 34 27.50 -22.04 14.57
C ARG A 34 26.28 -21.80 13.66
N LEU A 35 25.25 -21.14 14.16
CA LEU A 35 24.06 -20.77 13.37
C LEU A 35 24.43 -19.82 12.23
N PHE A 36 25.18 -18.74 12.52
CA PHE A 36 25.64 -17.81 11.50
C PHE A 36 26.57 -18.48 10.47
N ARG A 37 27.47 -19.39 10.88
CA ARG A 37 28.30 -20.15 9.94
C ARG A 37 27.47 -21.03 9.01
N ARG A 38 26.37 -21.63 9.51
CA ARG A 38 25.46 -22.41 8.66
C ARG A 38 24.72 -21.50 7.68
N ALA A 39 24.17 -20.38 8.15
CA ALA A 39 23.49 -19.41 7.29
C ALA A 39 24.42 -18.86 6.19
N ILE A 40 25.67 -18.53 6.54
CA ILE A 40 26.67 -18.06 5.57
C ILE A 40 26.99 -19.14 4.53
N LYS A 41 27.20 -20.40 4.94
CA LYS A 41 27.49 -21.50 4.00
C LYS A 41 26.35 -21.79 3.02
N ILE A 42 25.10 -21.58 3.46
CA ILE A 42 23.91 -21.73 2.60
C ILE A 42 23.89 -20.58 1.60
N SER A 43 24.08 -19.35 2.07
CA SER A 43 24.12 -18.14 1.24
C SER A 43 25.28 -18.15 0.22
N GLU A 44 26.46 -18.67 0.58
CA GLU A 44 27.61 -18.84 -0.35
C GLU A 44 27.31 -19.75 -1.56
N LYS A 45 26.32 -20.64 -1.46
CA LYS A 45 25.93 -21.54 -2.55
C LYS A 45 24.89 -20.93 -3.49
N GLU A 46 24.14 -19.94 -3.05
CA GLU A 46 22.94 -19.46 -3.75
C GLU A 46 23.06 -18.03 -4.29
N GLU A 47 23.77 -17.08 -3.65
CA GLU A 47 23.75 -15.66 -4.06
C GLU A 47 25.07 -14.86 -3.80
N GLY A 48 25.13 -13.64 -4.36
CA GLY A 48 26.34 -12.81 -4.55
C GLY A 48 27.01 -12.19 -3.32
N LEU A 49 28.18 -11.56 -3.55
CA LEU A 49 29.12 -11.05 -2.52
C LEU A 49 28.53 -10.08 -1.48
N SER A 50 27.41 -9.41 -1.77
CA SER A 50 26.74 -8.44 -0.89
C SER A 50 26.15 -9.09 0.36
N ASP A 51 25.52 -10.25 0.23
CA ASP A 51 24.81 -10.89 1.36
C ASP A 51 25.77 -11.50 2.37
N LEU A 52 26.94 -11.95 1.90
CA LEU A 52 28.03 -12.43 2.75
C LEU A 52 28.58 -11.34 3.67
N THR A 53 28.62 -10.10 3.19
CA THR A 53 29.12 -8.95 3.98
C THR A 53 28.13 -8.61 5.09
N ASN A 54 26.84 -8.53 4.76
CA ASN A 54 25.76 -8.25 5.71
C ASN A 54 25.68 -9.32 6.82
N LEU A 55 25.77 -10.60 6.46
CA LEU A 55 25.75 -11.71 7.43
C LEU A 55 26.97 -11.72 8.35
N LYS A 56 28.17 -11.43 7.82
CA LYS A 56 29.40 -11.32 8.63
C LYS A 56 29.33 -10.13 9.59
N PHE A 57 28.79 -8.99 9.14
CA PHE A 57 28.57 -7.82 9.98
C PHE A 57 27.57 -8.13 11.11
N LEU A 58 26.43 -8.73 10.78
CA LEU A 58 25.40 -9.09 11.77
C LEU A 58 25.93 -10.09 12.81
N LYS A 59 26.68 -11.12 12.37
CA LYS A 59 27.34 -12.07 13.28
C LYS A 59 28.24 -11.34 14.28
N ARG A 60 29.06 -10.39 13.82
CA ARG A 60 29.96 -9.61 14.70
C ARG A 60 29.14 -8.80 15.71
N GLY A 61 28.10 -8.10 15.27
CA GLY A 61 27.20 -7.33 16.14
C GLY A 61 26.55 -8.19 17.22
N VAL A 62 25.94 -9.34 16.85
CA VAL A 62 25.32 -10.26 17.81
C VAL A 62 26.35 -10.84 18.78
N THR A 63 27.54 -11.19 18.29
CA THR A 63 28.61 -11.73 19.15
C THR A 63 29.07 -10.70 20.18
N VAL A 64 29.27 -9.45 19.77
CA VAL A 64 29.62 -8.34 20.69
C VAL A 64 28.51 -8.16 21.74
N LEU A 65 27.24 -8.17 21.32
CA LEU A 65 26.11 -8.04 22.24
C LEU A 65 26.07 -9.17 23.27
N ILE A 66 26.28 -10.42 22.88
CA ILE A 66 26.32 -11.58 23.78
C ILE A 66 27.41 -11.39 24.85
N TYR A 67 28.62 -10.98 24.43
CA TYR A 67 29.71 -10.74 25.38
C TYR A 67 29.44 -9.54 26.30
N LEU A 68 28.89 -8.44 25.80
CA LEU A 68 28.52 -7.28 26.61
C LEU A 68 27.50 -7.65 27.70
N VAL A 69 26.47 -8.42 27.32
CA VAL A 69 25.45 -8.90 28.26
C VAL A 69 26.05 -9.86 29.29
N GLY A 70 26.82 -10.86 28.83
CA GLY A 70 27.46 -11.84 29.70
C GLY A 70 28.40 -11.22 30.72
N ILE A 71 29.28 -10.32 30.27
CA ILE A 71 30.19 -9.56 31.15
C ILE A 71 29.41 -8.68 32.12
N GLY A 72 28.37 -7.98 31.65
CA GLY A 72 27.51 -7.16 32.50
C GLY A 72 26.86 -7.96 33.64
N PHE A 73 26.36 -9.16 33.35
CA PHE A 73 25.81 -10.07 34.37
C PHE A 73 26.88 -10.61 35.32
N SER A 74 28.09 -10.92 34.83
CA SER A 74 29.22 -11.31 35.68
C SER A 74 29.64 -10.19 36.63
N ILE A 75 29.55 -8.92 36.24
CA ILE A 75 29.84 -7.78 37.12
C ILE A 75 28.72 -7.60 38.16
N TYR A 76 27.46 -7.79 37.76
CA TYR A 76 26.29 -7.62 38.64
C TYR A 76 26.25 -8.55 39.85
N ILE A 77 26.78 -9.77 39.70
CA ILE A 77 26.75 -10.77 40.77
C ILE A 77 27.71 -10.44 41.92
N VAL A 78 28.75 -9.65 41.66
CA VAL A 78 29.70 -9.15 42.66
C VAL A 78 29.05 -8.00 43.45
N PRO A 79 28.79 -8.16 44.76
CA PRO A 79 28.06 -7.17 45.55
C PRO A 79 28.63 -5.74 45.47
N GLU A 80 29.96 -5.62 45.49
CA GLU A 80 30.70 -4.37 45.48
C GLU A 80 30.53 -3.61 44.15
N PHE A 81 30.39 -4.34 43.03
CA PHE A 81 30.22 -3.74 41.70
C PHE A 81 28.76 -3.61 41.27
N ARG A 82 27.81 -4.05 42.11
CA ARG A 82 26.38 -4.05 41.74
C ARG A 82 25.85 -2.65 41.44
N VAL A 83 26.33 -1.61 42.13
CA VAL A 83 25.93 -0.22 41.87
C VAL A 83 26.38 0.23 40.48
N VAL A 84 27.62 -0.11 40.11
CA VAL A 84 28.17 0.19 38.77
C VAL A 84 27.42 -0.59 37.70
N ALA A 85 27.16 -1.88 37.91
CA ALA A 85 26.39 -2.71 36.98
C ALA A 85 24.96 -2.17 36.76
N LYS A 86 24.27 -1.75 37.83
CA LYS A 86 22.95 -1.09 37.71
C LYS A 86 23.02 0.19 36.89
N GLY A 87 24.05 1.02 37.10
CA GLY A 87 24.30 2.21 36.29
C GLY A 87 24.52 1.88 34.82
N MET A 88 25.35 0.87 34.52
CA MET A 88 25.57 0.39 33.16
C MET A 88 24.29 -0.10 32.49
N PHE A 89 23.47 -0.90 33.19
CA PHE A 89 22.20 -1.37 32.66
C PHE A 89 21.18 -0.23 32.46
N ALA A 90 21.16 0.76 33.35
CA ALA A 90 20.33 1.95 33.17
C ALA A 90 20.72 2.73 31.91
N SER A 91 22.02 2.97 31.70
CA SER A 91 22.54 3.61 30.49
C SER A 91 22.29 2.77 29.23
N ALA A 92 22.46 1.46 29.31
CA ALA A 92 22.15 0.54 28.21
C ALA A 92 20.65 0.56 27.85
N GLY A 93 19.77 0.67 28.85
CA GLY A 93 18.33 0.83 28.64
C GLY A 93 17.99 2.12 27.89
N LEU A 94 18.58 3.25 28.29
CA LEU A 94 18.42 4.52 27.57
C LEU A 94 18.93 4.43 26.12
N LEU A 95 20.09 3.80 25.91
CA LEU A 95 20.65 3.59 24.58
C LEU A 95 19.75 2.68 23.73
N ALA A 96 19.18 1.63 24.32
CA ALA A 96 18.26 0.73 23.63
C ALA A 96 16.98 1.46 23.18
N ILE A 97 16.44 2.36 24.01
CA ILE A 97 15.30 3.21 23.63
C ILE A 97 15.66 4.12 22.45
N ALA A 98 16.82 4.78 22.48
CA ALA A 98 17.27 5.64 21.39
C ALA A 98 17.45 4.87 20.08
N ILE A 99 18.05 3.67 20.14
CA ILE A 99 18.18 2.77 18.97
C ILE A 99 16.80 2.31 18.49
N GLY A 100 15.88 2.01 19.41
CA GLY A 100 14.50 1.62 19.08
C GLY A 100 13.76 2.70 18.31
N PHE A 101 13.87 3.97 18.74
CA PHE A 101 13.31 5.10 18.00
C PHE A 101 13.95 5.26 16.62
N ALA A 102 15.28 5.12 16.52
CA ALA A 102 15.98 5.19 15.24
C ALA A 102 15.55 4.06 14.28
N ALA A 103 15.27 2.87 14.81
CA ALA A 103 14.85 1.70 14.03
C ALA A 103 13.33 1.59 13.80
N GLN A 104 12.53 2.50 14.38
CA GLN A 104 11.07 2.41 14.41
C GLN A 104 10.47 2.24 13.00
N GLN A 105 10.94 3.03 12.03
CA GLN A 105 10.43 2.99 10.66
C GLN A 105 10.76 1.66 9.96
N ALA A 106 11.95 1.10 10.20
CA ALA A 106 12.35 -0.18 9.62
C ALA A 106 11.48 -1.31 10.16
N LEU A 107 11.24 -1.32 11.48
CA LEU A 107 10.38 -2.30 12.13
C LEU A 107 8.91 -2.17 11.67
N ALA A 108 8.40 -0.93 11.56
CA ALA A 108 7.06 -0.67 11.06
C ALA A 108 6.84 -1.26 9.67
N ASN A 109 7.79 -1.09 8.75
CA ASN A 109 7.71 -1.68 7.40
C ASN A 109 7.64 -3.21 7.42
N ILE A 110 8.42 -3.86 8.27
CA ILE A 110 8.43 -5.32 8.41
C ILE A 110 7.08 -5.80 8.95
N VAL A 111 6.58 -5.19 10.01
CA VAL A 111 5.28 -5.55 10.62
C VAL A 111 4.14 -5.32 9.63
N SER A 112 4.12 -4.18 8.94
CA SER A 112 3.17 -3.89 7.87
C SER A 112 3.23 -4.93 6.75
N GLY A 113 4.42 -5.32 6.31
CA GLY A 113 4.59 -6.38 5.30
C GLY A 113 3.99 -7.71 5.72
N ILE A 114 4.24 -8.13 6.97
CA ILE A 114 3.63 -9.34 7.54
C ILE A 114 2.10 -9.23 7.55
N PHE A 115 1.55 -8.09 7.96
CA PHE A 115 0.10 -7.87 7.98
C PHE A 115 -0.53 -7.86 6.58
N ILE A 116 0.14 -7.28 5.59
CA ILE A 116 -0.32 -7.33 4.20
C ILE A 116 -0.43 -8.79 3.73
N VAL A 117 0.56 -9.64 4.03
CA VAL A 117 0.55 -11.05 3.63
C VAL A 117 -0.52 -11.87 4.36
N ILE A 118 -0.76 -11.59 5.64
CA ILE A 118 -1.73 -12.32 6.47
C ILE A 118 -3.17 -11.91 6.11
N PHE A 119 -3.47 -10.60 6.13
CA PHE A 119 -4.82 -10.08 5.97
C PHE A 119 -5.20 -9.84 4.51
N LYS A 120 -4.21 -9.72 3.62
CA LYS A 120 -4.38 -9.57 2.17
C LYS A 120 -5.41 -8.50 1.77
N PRO A 121 -5.26 -7.23 2.25
CA PRO A 121 -6.10 -6.12 1.76
C PRO A 121 -5.94 -5.89 0.25
N TYR A 122 -4.82 -6.36 -0.31
CA TYR A 122 -4.56 -6.49 -1.74
C TYR A 122 -3.58 -7.63 -1.98
N LYS A 123 -3.49 -8.08 -3.24
CA LYS A 123 -2.64 -9.18 -3.70
C LYS A 123 -1.86 -8.78 -4.95
N ILE A 124 -0.86 -9.60 -5.29
CA ILE A 124 -0.16 -9.48 -6.58
C ILE A 124 -1.18 -9.66 -7.71
N GLY A 125 -1.17 -8.74 -8.67
CA GLY A 125 -2.14 -8.68 -9.76
C GLY A 125 -3.28 -7.67 -9.54
N ASP A 126 -3.53 -7.23 -8.31
CA ASP A 126 -4.58 -6.25 -8.03
C ASP A 126 -4.22 -4.88 -8.61
N ARG A 127 -5.20 -4.18 -9.18
CA ARG A 127 -5.08 -2.79 -9.59
C ARG A 127 -5.40 -1.88 -8.41
N LEU A 128 -4.40 -1.13 -7.99
CA LEU A 128 -4.49 -0.20 -6.87
C LEU A 128 -4.41 1.24 -7.35
N SER A 129 -5.19 2.08 -6.68
CA SER A 129 -5.12 3.53 -6.77
C SER A 129 -4.85 4.08 -5.37
N LEU A 130 -3.67 4.68 -5.21
CA LEU A 130 -3.23 5.37 -4.01
C LEU A 130 -3.09 6.85 -4.35
N GLN A 131 -3.79 7.70 -3.60
CA GLN A 131 -3.83 9.13 -3.90
C GLN A 131 -4.23 9.39 -5.38
N THR A 132 -3.93 10.57 -5.93
CA THR A 132 -4.29 10.87 -7.33
C THR A 132 -3.28 10.32 -8.34
N THR A 133 -2.01 10.14 -7.95
CA THR A 133 -0.90 9.92 -8.90
C THR A 133 -0.28 8.52 -8.85
N LEU A 134 -0.54 7.73 -7.81
CA LEU A 134 0.08 6.42 -7.64
C LEU A 134 -0.92 5.32 -8.02
N ASN A 135 -1.07 5.10 -9.32
CA ASN A 135 -1.98 4.10 -9.88
C ASN A 135 -1.20 3.01 -10.63
N GLY A 136 -1.58 1.75 -10.45
CA GLY A 136 -0.96 0.66 -11.17
C GLY A 136 -1.40 -0.71 -10.69
N VAL A 137 -0.67 -1.73 -11.13
CA VAL A 137 -0.90 -3.13 -10.76
C VAL A 137 0.20 -3.60 -9.81
N VAL A 138 -0.16 -4.28 -8.74
CA VAL A 138 0.80 -4.85 -7.79
C VAL A 138 1.63 -5.93 -8.51
N GLU A 139 2.93 -5.71 -8.61
CA GLU A 139 3.88 -6.63 -9.24
C GLU A 139 4.51 -7.57 -8.19
N ASP A 140 4.83 -7.05 -7.00
CA ASP A 140 5.48 -7.82 -5.94
C ASP A 140 5.22 -7.24 -4.55
N ILE A 141 5.27 -8.09 -3.51
CA ILE A 141 5.12 -7.72 -2.10
C ILE A 141 6.31 -8.29 -1.31
N ASN A 142 7.25 -7.41 -0.96
CA ASN A 142 8.43 -7.75 -0.17
C ASN A 142 8.19 -7.49 1.32
N LEU A 143 9.11 -7.96 2.17
CA LEU A 143 9.03 -7.76 3.62
C LEU A 143 8.97 -6.27 4.02
N ARG A 144 9.70 -5.39 3.32
CA ARG A 144 9.79 -3.96 3.65
C ARG A 144 8.96 -3.02 2.75
N HIS A 145 8.59 -3.47 1.56
CA HIS A 145 8.00 -2.61 0.54
C HIS A 145 7.13 -3.41 -0.44
N THR A 146 6.22 -2.72 -1.10
CA THR A 146 5.39 -3.23 -2.19
C THR A 146 5.83 -2.57 -3.50
N VAL A 147 5.85 -3.34 -4.58
CA VAL A 147 6.20 -2.87 -5.93
C VAL A 147 4.93 -2.79 -6.76
N ILE A 148 4.63 -1.59 -7.26
CA ILE A 148 3.49 -1.34 -8.15
C ILE A 148 4.03 -0.94 -9.53
N ARG A 149 3.56 -1.62 -10.56
CA ARG A 149 3.84 -1.26 -11.96
C ARG A 149 2.76 -0.31 -12.47
N ASN A 150 3.13 0.93 -12.75
CA ASN A 150 2.20 1.90 -13.31
C ASN A 150 1.90 1.59 -14.79
N PHE A 151 0.93 2.31 -15.38
CA PHE A 151 0.53 2.12 -16.77
C PHE A 151 1.58 2.59 -17.80
N GLU A 152 2.62 3.30 -17.36
CA GLU A 152 3.80 3.65 -18.17
C GLU A 152 4.95 2.63 -18.00
N ASN A 153 4.69 1.48 -17.38
CA ASN A 153 5.67 0.40 -17.13
C ASN A 153 6.82 0.77 -16.16
N LYS A 154 6.65 1.82 -15.35
CA LYS A 154 7.58 2.21 -14.27
C LYS A 154 7.23 1.44 -12.98
N ARG A 155 8.25 1.06 -12.21
CA ARG A 155 8.10 0.43 -10.90
C ARG A 155 8.11 1.47 -9.81
N ILE A 156 7.02 1.57 -9.08
CA ILE A 156 6.86 2.42 -7.90
C ILE A 156 7.12 1.54 -6.68
N ILE A 157 8.17 1.87 -5.93
CA ILE A 157 8.58 1.14 -4.73
C ILE A 157 8.04 1.88 -3.50
N ILE A 158 7.05 1.30 -2.84
CA ILE A 158 6.36 1.95 -1.71
C ILE A 158 6.68 1.19 -0.42
N PRO A 159 7.23 1.86 0.62
CA PRO A 159 7.42 1.22 1.93
C PRO A 159 6.09 0.70 2.48
N ASN A 160 6.08 -0.51 3.03
CA ASN A 160 4.86 -1.17 3.51
C ASN A 160 4.13 -0.34 4.59
N SER A 161 4.87 0.35 5.45
CA SER A 161 4.26 1.21 6.47
C SER A 161 3.54 2.42 5.87
N VAL A 162 4.00 2.92 4.71
CA VAL A 162 3.36 4.04 4.02
C VAL A 162 2.03 3.59 3.42
N ILE A 163 2.04 2.52 2.62
CA ILE A 163 0.81 1.99 2.01
C ILE A 163 -0.23 1.54 3.05
N SER A 164 0.20 0.98 4.19
CA SER A 164 -0.72 0.58 5.27
C SER A 164 -1.39 1.77 5.99
N ASN A 165 -0.83 2.98 5.89
CA ASN A 165 -1.36 4.17 6.54
C ASN A 165 -2.18 5.06 5.59
N GLU A 166 -2.25 4.72 4.30
CA GLU A 166 -2.94 5.49 3.27
C GLU A 166 -4.30 4.88 2.93
N VAL A 167 -5.22 5.70 2.42
CA VAL A 167 -6.47 5.20 1.84
C VAL A 167 -6.16 4.51 0.52
N LEU A 168 -6.51 3.22 0.46
CA LEU A 168 -6.32 2.37 -0.70
C LEU A 168 -7.65 2.15 -1.44
N ILE A 169 -7.67 2.39 -2.74
CA ILE A 169 -8.75 1.93 -3.62
C ILE A 169 -8.25 0.70 -4.37
N ASN A 170 -8.85 -0.46 -4.11
CA ASN A 170 -8.55 -1.72 -4.80
C ASN A 170 -9.70 -2.04 -5.77
N SER A 171 -9.41 -2.05 -7.07
CA SER A 171 -10.40 -2.33 -8.11
C SER A 171 -10.69 -3.82 -8.32
N ASN A 172 -10.02 -4.71 -7.59
CA ASN A 172 -10.10 -6.17 -7.73
C ASN A 172 -10.44 -6.87 -6.39
N TYR A 173 -10.84 -6.10 -5.36
CA TYR A 173 -11.08 -6.67 -4.04
C TYR A 173 -12.43 -7.38 -3.96
N GLY A 174 -12.39 -8.71 -4.10
CA GLY A 174 -13.55 -9.59 -3.94
C GLY A 174 -14.39 -9.77 -5.21
N ASP A 175 -14.46 -8.75 -6.06
CA ASP A 175 -15.07 -8.80 -7.38
C ASP A 175 -14.25 -7.93 -8.35
N ASP A 176 -14.00 -8.43 -9.56
CA ASP A 176 -13.26 -7.72 -10.61
C ASP A 176 -14.18 -6.82 -11.43
N LYS A 177 -15.49 -7.04 -11.37
CA LYS A 177 -16.47 -6.26 -12.12
C LYS A 177 -16.47 -4.82 -11.66
N ILE A 178 -16.46 -3.90 -12.62
CA ILE A 178 -16.40 -2.47 -12.36
C ILE A 178 -17.36 -1.70 -13.25
N ILE A 179 -17.87 -0.59 -12.74
CA ILE A 179 -18.64 0.38 -13.51
C ILE A 179 -17.67 1.40 -14.11
N LYS A 180 -17.63 1.49 -15.45
CA LYS A 180 -17.07 2.61 -16.17
C LYS A 180 -18.14 3.66 -16.39
N TRP A 181 -17.92 4.87 -15.87
CA TRP A 181 -18.76 6.02 -16.18
C TRP A 181 -18.41 6.58 -17.56
N ILE A 182 -19.42 6.76 -18.40
CA ILE A 182 -19.33 7.42 -19.70
C ILE A 182 -20.08 8.74 -19.59
N ASP A 183 -19.33 9.84 -19.57
CA ASP A 183 -19.85 11.18 -19.35
C ASP A 183 -19.79 11.98 -20.64
N LEU A 184 -20.95 12.44 -21.12
CA LEU A 184 -21.08 13.24 -22.34
C LEU A 184 -22.01 14.42 -22.10
N GLY A 185 -21.59 15.60 -22.55
CA GLY A 185 -22.41 16.81 -22.53
C GLY A 185 -23.12 16.99 -23.87
N ILE A 186 -24.44 17.23 -23.83
CA ILE A 186 -25.24 17.60 -24.99
C ILE A 186 -25.68 19.06 -24.90
N SER A 187 -26.03 19.67 -26.03
CA SER A 187 -26.55 21.05 -26.07
C SER A 187 -27.87 21.13 -25.30
N TYR A 188 -28.18 22.29 -24.72
CA TYR A 188 -29.45 22.51 -24.02
C TYR A 188 -30.67 22.34 -24.92
N ASP A 189 -30.49 22.52 -26.23
CA ASP A 189 -31.53 22.34 -27.25
C ASP A 189 -31.63 20.90 -27.76
N SER A 190 -30.71 20.00 -27.36
CA SER A 190 -30.73 18.60 -27.80
C SER A 190 -31.77 17.77 -27.06
N ASP A 191 -32.34 16.78 -27.75
CA ASP A 191 -33.28 15.83 -27.17
C ASP A 191 -32.55 14.86 -26.22
N ILE A 192 -32.85 15.02 -24.93
CA ILE A 192 -32.28 14.21 -23.84
C ILE A 192 -32.68 12.73 -23.97
N ASP A 193 -33.92 12.45 -24.38
CA ASP A 193 -34.44 11.09 -24.47
C ASP A 193 -33.82 10.34 -25.65
N LEU A 194 -33.63 11.03 -26.78
CA LEU A 194 -32.89 10.49 -27.92
C LEU A 194 -31.42 10.22 -27.56
N ALA A 195 -30.74 11.18 -26.92
CA ALA A 195 -29.37 11.01 -26.46
C ALA A 195 -29.22 9.83 -25.50
N ARG A 196 -30.16 9.72 -24.55
CA ARG A 196 -30.21 8.60 -23.61
C ARG A 196 -30.30 7.27 -24.33
N LYS A 197 -31.23 7.15 -25.27
CA LYS A 197 -31.48 5.93 -26.03
C LYS A 197 -30.23 5.50 -26.81
N ILE A 198 -29.58 6.43 -27.51
CA ILE A 198 -28.34 6.13 -28.25
C ILE A 198 -27.24 5.64 -27.29
N MET A 199 -27.02 6.33 -26.17
CA MET A 199 -26.02 5.90 -25.18
C MET A 199 -26.31 4.49 -24.67
N GLN A 200 -27.58 4.16 -24.41
CA GLN A 200 -27.97 2.81 -23.98
C GLN A 200 -27.66 1.76 -25.05
N GLU A 201 -28.11 1.99 -26.28
CA GLU A 201 -27.92 1.04 -27.38
C GLU A 201 -26.43 0.81 -27.70
N GLU A 202 -25.61 1.86 -27.70
CA GLU A 202 -24.16 1.75 -27.94
C GLU A 202 -23.46 0.97 -26.82
N VAL A 203 -23.83 1.19 -25.56
CA VAL A 203 -23.28 0.44 -24.42
C VAL A 203 -23.69 -1.03 -24.51
N GLU A 204 -24.97 -1.31 -24.76
CA GLU A 204 -25.50 -2.67 -24.85
C GLU A 204 -24.90 -3.47 -26.03
N ALA A 205 -24.58 -2.80 -27.13
CA ALA A 205 -23.98 -3.42 -28.30
C ALA A 205 -22.47 -3.73 -28.13
N HIS A 206 -21.81 -3.17 -27.13
CA HIS A 206 -20.36 -3.25 -27.02
C HIS A 206 -19.88 -4.64 -26.51
N PRO A 207 -18.88 -5.29 -27.14
CA PRO A 207 -18.45 -6.65 -26.78
C PRO A 207 -18.00 -6.87 -25.33
N ASN A 208 -17.40 -5.83 -24.72
CA ASN A 208 -16.92 -5.87 -23.32
C ASN A 208 -17.97 -5.48 -22.27
N PHE A 209 -19.21 -5.16 -22.67
CA PHE A 209 -20.28 -4.86 -21.74
C PHE A 209 -20.85 -6.14 -21.11
N ILE A 210 -21.18 -6.07 -19.82
CA ILE A 210 -21.82 -7.17 -19.09
C ILE A 210 -23.05 -6.66 -18.31
N ASP A 211 -24.03 -7.53 -18.07
CA ASP A 211 -25.14 -7.21 -17.18
C ASP A 211 -24.71 -7.31 -15.70
N GLY A 212 -24.42 -6.16 -15.09
CA GLY A 212 -24.02 -6.05 -13.69
C GLY A 212 -25.18 -6.00 -12.68
N ARG A 213 -26.44 -6.10 -13.12
CA ARG A 213 -27.61 -6.02 -12.24
C ARG A 213 -27.70 -7.26 -11.34
N ASN A 214 -28.02 -7.04 -10.07
CA ASN A 214 -28.38 -8.12 -9.14
C ASN A 214 -29.81 -8.64 -9.41
N ALA A 215 -30.23 -9.68 -8.69
CA ALA A 215 -31.55 -10.30 -8.90
C ALA A 215 -32.72 -9.33 -8.63
N GLU A 216 -32.61 -8.51 -7.58
CA GLU A 216 -33.63 -7.53 -7.18
C GLU A 216 -33.81 -6.44 -8.25
N GLN A 217 -32.70 -5.94 -8.82
CA GLN A 217 -32.73 -4.94 -9.89
C GLN A 217 -33.37 -5.49 -11.17
N LYS A 218 -33.16 -6.77 -11.48
CA LYS A 218 -33.81 -7.43 -12.62
C LYS A 218 -35.32 -7.59 -12.40
N GLU A 219 -35.73 -7.93 -11.18
CA GLU A 219 -37.15 -8.05 -10.81
C GLU A 219 -37.85 -6.69 -10.82
N ALA A 220 -37.19 -5.64 -10.34
CA ALA A 220 -37.69 -4.26 -10.36
C ALA A 220 -37.75 -3.66 -11.78
N GLY A 221 -37.26 -4.37 -12.81
CA GLY A 221 -37.27 -3.90 -14.19
C GLY A 221 -36.31 -2.72 -14.42
N GLU A 222 -35.23 -2.61 -13.63
CA GLU A 222 -34.25 -1.54 -13.83
C GLU A 222 -33.60 -1.64 -15.22
N PRO A 223 -33.32 -0.51 -15.89
CA PRO A 223 -32.70 -0.52 -17.20
C PRO A 223 -31.32 -1.19 -17.13
N LEU A 224 -31.01 -1.97 -18.17
CA LEU A 224 -29.73 -2.68 -18.31
C LEU A 224 -28.55 -1.70 -18.28
N VAL A 225 -28.71 -0.55 -18.94
CA VAL A 225 -27.77 0.57 -18.89
C VAL A 225 -28.48 1.81 -18.32
N PRO A 226 -28.27 2.13 -17.04
CA PRO A 226 -28.78 3.36 -16.45
C PRO A 226 -28.07 4.56 -17.07
N VAL A 227 -28.84 5.46 -17.67
CA VAL A 227 -28.34 6.73 -18.22
C VAL A 227 -29.13 7.88 -17.61
N ARG A 228 -28.43 8.78 -16.91
CA ARG A 228 -29.03 9.86 -16.10
C ARG A 228 -28.42 11.21 -16.44
N VAL A 229 -29.23 12.27 -16.32
CA VAL A 229 -28.72 13.64 -16.28
C VAL A 229 -28.10 13.85 -14.91
N ILE A 230 -26.80 14.16 -14.86
CA ILE A 230 -26.06 14.31 -13.60
C ILE A 230 -25.87 15.77 -13.19
N SER A 231 -25.84 16.69 -14.15
CA SER A 231 -25.63 18.11 -13.88
C SER A 231 -25.97 18.98 -15.09
N PHE A 232 -26.22 20.25 -14.83
CA PHE A 232 -26.26 21.32 -15.84
C PHE A 232 -24.92 22.06 -15.80
N GLY A 233 -24.16 22.04 -16.90
CA GLY A 233 -22.90 22.76 -17.06
C GLY A 233 -23.09 24.12 -17.73
N ASP A 234 -22.02 24.91 -17.82
CA ASP A 234 -22.05 26.27 -18.38
C ASP A 234 -22.59 26.34 -19.82
N SER A 235 -22.44 25.27 -20.59
CA SER A 235 -22.91 25.20 -21.99
C SER A 235 -23.51 23.85 -22.37
N SER A 236 -23.64 22.90 -21.44
CA SER A 236 -24.10 21.54 -21.73
C SER A 236 -25.02 20.96 -20.64
N VAL A 237 -25.91 20.05 -21.04
CA VAL A 237 -26.59 19.10 -20.14
C VAL A 237 -25.74 17.84 -20.07
N ASN A 238 -25.23 17.49 -18.89
CA ASN A 238 -24.30 16.37 -18.74
C ASN A 238 -25.06 15.07 -18.44
N LEU A 239 -24.88 14.09 -19.32
CA LEU A 239 -25.39 12.74 -19.20
C LEU A 239 -24.29 11.79 -18.73
N ARG A 240 -24.65 10.83 -17.88
CA ARG A 240 -23.78 9.73 -17.45
C ARG A 240 -24.45 8.41 -17.73
N ALA A 241 -23.76 7.53 -18.47
CA ALA A 241 -24.08 6.11 -18.55
C ALA A 241 -23.22 5.30 -17.59
N TRP A 242 -23.81 4.29 -16.95
CA TRP A 242 -23.10 3.29 -16.16
C TRP A 242 -22.89 2.03 -16.99
N ALA A 243 -21.68 1.86 -17.51
CA ALA A 243 -21.30 0.71 -18.31
C ALA A 243 -20.53 -0.29 -17.43
N TRP A 244 -21.15 -1.44 -17.15
CA TRP A 244 -20.48 -2.52 -16.42
C TRP A 244 -19.51 -3.26 -17.34
N ALA A 245 -18.34 -3.58 -16.80
CA ALA A 245 -17.31 -4.39 -17.44
C ALA A 245 -16.83 -5.49 -16.49
N GLU A 246 -16.31 -6.58 -17.06
CA GLU A 246 -15.82 -7.73 -16.30
C GLU A 246 -14.56 -7.43 -15.48
N ASP A 247 -13.68 -6.57 -15.99
CA ASP A 247 -12.43 -6.23 -15.34
C ASP A 247 -11.97 -4.79 -15.67
N PRO A 248 -11.04 -4.20 -14.89
CA PRO A 248 -10.56 -2.85 -15.13
C PRO A 248 -9.83 -2.61 -16.47
N PRO A 249 -9.04 -3.55 -17.05
CA PRO A 249 -8.56 -3.44 -18.42
C PRO A 249 -9.67 -3.31 -19.49
N LYS A 250 -10.67 -4.20 -19.47
CA LYS A 250 -11.80 -4.17 -20.41
C LYS A 250 -12.65 -2.93 -20.23
N ALA A 251 -12.83 -2.46 -18.99
CA ALA A 251 -13.52 -1.22 -18.68
C ALA A 251 -12.86 0.01 -19.33
N PHE A 252 -11.53 0.01 -19.46
CA PHE A 252 -10.80 1.09 -20.14
C PHE A 252 -11.12 1.09 -21.64
N VAL A 253 -11.00 -0.07 -22.30
CA VAL A 253 -11.30 -0.23 -23.74
C VAL A 253 -12.76 0.10 -24.03
N LEU A 254 -13.68 -0.46 -23.25
CA LEU A 254 -15.12 -0.15 -23.30
C LEU A 254 -15.37 1.36 -23.28
N GLY A 255 -14.74 2.08 -22.34
CA GLY A 255 -14.94 3.51 -22.23
C GLY A 255 -14.38 4.33 -23.39
N THR A 256 -13.21 3.96 -23.94
CA THR A 256 -12.64 4.67 -25.08
C THR A 256 -13.45 4.44 -26.35
N ASP A 257 -13.87 3.21 -26.58
CA ASP A 257 -14.61 2.82 -27.78
C ASP A 257 -16.01 3.45 -27.77
N LEU A 258 -16.67 3.47 -26.62
CA LEU A 258 -17.98 4.12 -26.45
C LEU A 258 -17.92 5.63 -26.63
N ASN A 259 -16.89 6.30 -26.13
CA ASN A 259 -16.72 7.75 -26.37
C ASN A 259 -16.67 8.05 -27.87
N GLU A 260 -16.00 7.21 -28.66
CA GLU A 260 -15.91 7.37 -30.10
C GLU A 260 -17.22 6.98 -30.81
N SER A 261 -17.81 5.83 -30.47
CA SER A 261 -19.01 5.33 -31.16
C SER A 261 -20.23 6.20 -30.89
N ILE A 262 -20.44 6.61 -29.64
CA ILE A 262 -21.54 7.51 -29.25
C ILE A 262 -21.36 8.86 -29.93
N LYS A 263 -20.14 9.41 -29.99
CA LYS A 263 -19.88 10.67 -30.70
C LYS A 263 -20.30 10.60 -32.17
N LYS A 264 -19.86 9.55 -32.88
CA LYS A 264 -20.21 9.35 -34.30
C LYS A 264 -21.71 9.20 -34.51
N ARG A 265 -22.40 8.55 -33.56
CA ARG A 265 -23.83 8.35 -33.64
C ARG A 265 -24.63 9.60 -33.30
N PHE A 266 -24.19 10.38 -32.32
CA PHE A 266 -24.75 11.70 -32.03
C PHE A 266 -24.68 12.61 -33.26
N ASP A 267 -23.54 12.64 -33.95
CA ASP A 267 -23.39 13.42 -35.19
C ASP A 267 -24.36 12.98 -36.30
N LYS A 268 -24.57 11.67 -36.42
CA LYS A 268 -25.49 11.10 -37.42
C LYS A 268 -26.96 11.38 -37.10
N GLU A 269 -27.33 11.37 -35.83
CA GLU A 269 -28.71 11.55 -35.35
C GLU A 269 -29.04 13.00 -34.98
N GLY A 270 -28.09 13.92 -35.14
CA GLY A 270 -28.30 15.36 -34.96
C GLY A 270 -28.25 15.84 -33.51
N ILE A 271 -27.64 15.07 -32.61
CA ILE A 271 -27.38 15.51 -31.23
C ILE A 271 -26.12 16.34 -31.21
N GLU A 272 -26.26 17.58 -30.80
CA GLU A 272 -25.16 18.52 -30.74
C GLU A 272 -24.37 18.33 -29.44
N ILE A 273 -23.05 18.18 -29.57
CA ILE A 273 -22.11 18.36 -28.46
C ILE A 273 -21.61 19.81 -28.52
N PRO A 274 -21.96 20.65 -27.53
CA PRO A 274 -21.83 22.08 -27.64
C PRO A 274 -20.37 22.52 -27.42
N PHE A 275 -19.94 23.54 -28.17
CA PHE A 275 -18.80 24.34 -27.77
C PHE A 275 -19.19 25.28 -26.61
N PRO A 276 -18.22 25.84 -25.88
CA PRO A 276 -18.54 26.85 -24.86
C PRO A 276 -19.24 28.06 -25.47
N TYR A 277 -20.51 28.26 -25.12
CA TYR A 277 -21.31 29.40 -25.57
C TYR A 277 -21.02 30.63 -24.69
N ARG A 278 -20.96 31.81 -25.31
CA ARG A 278 -20.86 33.08 -24.60
C ARG A 278 -21.93 34.04 -25.06
N THR A 279 -22.77 34.47 -24.13
CA THR A 279 -23.73 35.53 -24.38
C THR A 279 -23.04 36.89 -24.22
N LEU A 280 -22.87 37.63 -25.31
CA LEU A 280 -22.36 39.00 -25.29
C LEU A 280 -23.54 39.98 -25.16
N VAL A 281 -23.65 40.63 -24.00
CA VAL A 281 -24.66 41.66 -23.77
C VAL A 281 -24.05 43.03 -24.07
N TYR A 282 -24.41 43.62 -25.21
CA TYR A 282 -24.06 45.00 -25.52
C TYR A 282 -25.03 45.96 -24.80
N LYS A 283 -24.54 46.72 -23.83
CA LYS A 283 -25.30 47.79 -23.18
C LYS A 283 -24.99 49.12 -23.88
N GLU A 284 -25.96 49.71 -24.57
CA GLU A 284 -25.84 51.09 -25.07
C GLU A 284 -25.81 52.07 -23.88
N ASN A 285 -24.70 52.79 -23.73
CA ASN A 285 -24.62 53.90 -22.78
C ASN A 285 -25.45 55.08 -23.29
N LYS A 286 -26.61 55.32 -22.68
CA LYS A 286 -27.52 56.46 -22.95
C LYS A 286 -26.98 57.84 -22.50
N ASN A 287 -25.68 58.12 -22.67
CA ASN A 287 -25.09 59.42 -22.32
C ASN A 287 -24.63 60.29 -23.50
N ASN A 288 -24.93 59.91 -24.75
CA ASN A 288 -24.80 60.84 -25.87
C ASN A 288 -26.09 61.66 -26.07
N LYS A 289 -26.40 62.55 -25.11
CA LYS A 289 -27.16 63.76 -25.44
C LYS A 289 -26.15 64.85 -25.81
N LYS A 290 -26.19 65.22 -27.08
CA LYS A 290 -25.44 66.28 -27.74
C LYS A 290 -25.51 67.60 -26.95
N ILE A 291 -24.38 68.30 -26.95
CA ILE A 291 -24.26 69.76 -26.77
C ILE A 291 -25.16 70.46 -27.81
#